data_AF-A0AAJ2QXY8-F1
#
_entry.id   AF-A0AAJ2QXY8-F1
#
_cell.length_a   1.000
_cell.length_b   1.000
_cell.length_c   1.000
_cell.angle_alpha   90.00
_cell.angle_beta   90.00
_cell.angle_gamma   90.00
#
_symmetry.space_group_name_H-M   'P 1'
#
loop_
_entity.id
_entity.type
_entity.pdbx_description
1 polymer ?
#
loop_
_entity_poly.entity_id
_entity_poly.type
_entity_poly.pdbx_seq_one_letter_code
_entity_poly.pdbx_strand_id
1 'polypeptide(L)'
;MTRQLRPARPYQSGFTLVELLVAMVLLSMLTLGLASVMSTVSQTQERVDVRLDRMDHQRVAIGFLRSTLGQISAVRRQAGMRKQGESEFFFQGGPRGMQWLGTMPARFGMGGRTHFRLAVEGDALTLYFAPWKGVDVAPDWGQGQSYVIDRGVTAFALSYQNAKAGVSQWTHQWENEKELPTAVQMQLQSASGSWPLIAVEFHTPAATNRSTSGGAVFGGGQR
;
A
#
# COMPACT_ATOMS: atom_id res chain seq x y z
N MET A 1 -15.00 -95.95 40.28
CA MET A 1 -16.13 -95.09 39.90
C MET A 1 -15.63 -93.66 39.73
N THR A 2 -15.32 -93.24 38.50
CA THR A 2 -14.74 -91.92 38.18
C THR A 2 -15.74 -91.14 37.35
N ARG A 3 -16.34 -90.10 37.94
CA ARG A 3 -17.37 -89.26 37.32
C ARG A 3 -16.67 -88.14 36.54
N GLN A 4 -16.63 -88.25 35.21
CA GLN A 4 -16.12 -87.17 34.36
C GLN A 4 -17.11 -86.01 34.30
N LEU A 5 -16.68 -84.83 34.73
CA LEU A 5 -17.40 -83.56 34.55
C LEU A 5 -17.09 -83.02 33.15
N ARG A 6 -18.11 -82.92 32.29
CA ARG A 6 -17.99 -82.27 30.98
C ARG A 6 -17.86 -80.75 31.17
N PRO A 7 -16.94 -80.07 30.46
CA PRO A 7 -16.87 -78.62 30.51
C PRO A 7 -18.11 -78.00 29.84
N ALA A 8 -18.73 -77.03 30.50
CA ALA A 8 -19.79 -76.21 29.93
C ALA A 8 -19.18 -75.36 28.80
N ARG A 9 -19.74 -75.47 27.59
CA ARG A 9 -19.38 -74.57 26.48
C ARG A 9 -19.88 -73.16 26.82
N PRO A 10 -19.04 -72.12 26.78
CA PRO A 10 -19.52 -70.76 26.91
C PRO A 10 -20.43 -70.45 25.73
N TYR A 11 -21.65 -69.98 26.01
CA TYR A 11 -22.53 -69.43 24.99
C TYR A 11 -21.85 -68.19 24.42
N GLN A 12 -21.46 -68.25 23.14
CA GLN A 12 -21.11 -67.07 22.37
C GLN A 12 -22.38 -66.24 22.23
N SER A 13 -22.47 -65.14 22.97
CA SER A 13 -23.52 -64.14 22.77
C SER A 13 -23.32 -63.53 21.38
N GLY A 14 -24.11 -63.99 20.41
CA GLY A 14 -24.17 -63.39 19.09
C GLY A 14 -24.56 -61.93 19.24
N PHE A 15 -23.76 -61.04 18.63
CA PHE A 15 -23.99 -59.60 18.58
C PHE A 15 -25.46 -59.32 18.26
N THR A 16 -26.12 -58.53 19.10
CA THR A 16 -27.50 -58.13 18.84
C THR A 16 -27.52 -57.11 17.72
N LEU A 17 -28.58 -57.12 16.91
CA LEU A 17 -28.79 -56.17 15.82
C LEU A 17 -28.80 -54.71 16.32
N VAL A 18 -29.20 -54.52 17.59
CA VAL A 18 -29.19 -53.25 18.32
C VAL A 18 -27.76 -52.75 18.55
N GLU A 19 -26.82 -53.63 18.87
CA GLU A 19 -25.42 -53.25 19.15
C GLU A 19 -24.69 -52.78 17.90
N LEU A 20 -24.94 -53.42 16.76
CA LEU A 20 -24.46 -52.98 15.46
C LEU A 20 -25.04 -51.61 15.07
N LEU A 21 -26.33 -51.38 15.38
CA LEU A 21 -26.99 -50.10 15.14
C LEU A 21 -26.39 -48.98 16.02
N VAL A 22 -26.18 -49.23 17.31
CA VAL A 22 -25.54 -48.29 18.23
C VAL A 22 -24.11 -47.98 17.78
N ALA A 23 -23.34 -48.99 17.39
CA ALA A 23 -21.98 -48.80 16.88
C ALA A 23 -21.95 -47.93 15.62
N MET A 24 -22.90 -48.12 14.70
CA MET A 24 -23.02 -47.31 13.48
C MET A 24 -23.42 -45.85 13.78
N VAL A 25 -24.32 -45.63 14.74
CA VAL A 25 -24.72 -44.27 15.17
C VAL A 25 -23.56 -43.55 15.86
N LEU A 26 -22.82 -44.25 16.74
CA LEU A 26 -21.64 -43.67 17.39
C LEU A 26 -20.53 -43.36 16.38
N LEU A 27 -20.32 -44.25 15.41
CA LEU A 27 -19.33 -44.05 14.34
C LEU A 27 -19.72 -42.89 13.42
N SER A 28 -21.00 -42.75 13.07
CA SER A 28 -21.47 -41.63 12.25
C SER A 28 -21.38 -40.30 12.98
N MET A 29 -21.68 -40.24 14.28
CA MET A 29 -21.47 -39.05 15.10
C MET A 29 -19.98 -38.69 15.22
N LEU A 30 -19.11 -39.69 15.38
CA LEU A 30 -17.66 -39.47 15.47
C LEU A 30 -17.09 -38.89 14.16
N THR A 31 -17.49 -39.45 13.01
CA THR A 31 -17.03 -38.99 11.70
C THR A 31 -17.55 -37.59 11.37
N LEU A 32 -18.80 -37.26 11.72
CA LEU A 32 -19.35 -35.91 11.59
C LEU A 32 -18.64 -34.89 12.50
N GLY A 33 -18.32 -35.27 13.73
CA GLY A 33 -17.54 -34.45 14.65
C GLY A 33 -16.13 -34.15 14.10
N LEU A 34 -15.45 -35.18 13.57
CA LEU A 34 -14.13 -35.03 12.95
C LEU A 34 -14.17 -34.12 11.71
N ALA A 35 -15.19 -34.28 10.86
CA ALA A 35 -15.38 -33.44 9.68
C ALA A 35 -15.66 -31.97 10.04
N SER A 36 -16.43 -31.72 11.10
CA SER A 36 -16.70 -30.38 11.62
C SER A 36 -15.43 -29.68 12.12
N VAL A 37 -14.58 -30.38 12.87
CA VAL A 37 -13.28 -29.86 13.34
C VAL A 37 -12.34 -29.56 12.17
N MET A 38 -12.26 -30.43 11.15
CA MET A 38 -11.44 -30.18 9.96
C MET A 38 -11.94 -28.97 9.14
N SER A 39 -13.26 -28.78 9.03
CA SER A 39 -13.84 -27.62 8.33
C SER A 39 -13.53 -26.29 9.02
N THR A 40 -13.42 -26.29 10.35
CA THR A 40 -13.10 -25.09 11.14
C THR A 40 -11.62 -24.70 11.00
N VAL A 41 -10.71 -25.68 10.92
CA VAL A 41 -9.28 -25.45 10.66
C VAL A 41 -9.06 -24.90 9.25
N SER A 42 -9.79 -25.41 8.26
CA SER A 42 -9.73 -24.93 6.86
C SER A 42 -10.22 -23.49 6.69
N GLN A 43 -11.32 -23.11 7.36
CA GLN A 43 -11.82 -21.72 7.33
C GLN A 43 -10.92 -20.73 8.11
N THR A 44 -10.14 -21.22 9.08
CA THR A 44 -9.21 -20.39 9.84
C THR A 44 -7.94 -20.10 9.06
N GLN A 45 -7.44 -21.05 8.26
CA GLN A 45 -6.29 -20.84 7.38
C GLN A 45 -6.58 -19.81 6.29
N GLU A 46 -7.71 -19.93 5.59
CA GLU A 46 -8.08 -18.98 4.52
C GLU A 46 -8.27 -17.53 5.03
N ARG A 47 -8.86 -17.37 6.23
CA ARG A 47 -9.03 -16.04 6.87
C ARG A 47 -7.73 -15.44 7.38
N VAL A 48 -6.77 -16.27 7.78
CA VAL A 48 -5.43 -15.83 8.21
C VAL A 48 -4.60 -15.43 7.00
N ASP A 49 -4.65 -16.19 5.90
CA ASP A 49 -3.91 -15.92 4.68
C ASP A 49 -4.36 -14.61 4.01
N VAL A 50 -5.67 -14.38 3.88
CA VAL A 50 -6.21 -13.11 3.35
C VAL A 50 -5.81 -11.90 4.22
N ARG A 51 -5.72 -12.09 5.54
CA ARG A 51 -5.29 -11.03 6.45
C ARG A 51 -3.79 -10.74 6.34
N LEU A 52 -2.96 -11.78 6.17
CA LEU A 52 -1.51 -11.65 6.02
C LEU A 52 -1.14 -10.99 4.69
N ASP A 53 -1.72 -11.45 3.57
CA ASP A 53 -1.49 -10.87 2.23
C ASP A 53 -1.82 -9.37 2.21
N ARG A 54 -2.92 -9.01 2.87
CA ARG A 54 -3.36 -7.63 2.98
C ARG A 54 -2.44 -6.75 3.82
N MET A 55 -1.92 -7.28 4.93
CA MET A 55 -0.93 -6.57 5.74
C MET A 55 0.37 -6.36 4.97
N ASP A 56 0.78 -7.34 4.15
CA ASP A 56 1.97 -7.21 3.31
C ASP A 56 1.78 -6.19 2.19
N HIS A 57 0.65 -6.22 1.48
CA HIS A 57 0.28 -5.19 0.49
C HIS A 57 0.31 -3.78 1.08
N GLN A 58 -0.30 -3.59 2.25
CA GLN A 58 -0.28 -2.31 2.96
C GLN A 58 1.16 -1.88 3.30
N ARG A 59 1.99 -2.79 3.79
CA ARG A 59 3.40 -2.50 4.11
C ARG A 59 4.20 -2.09 2.87
N VAL A 60 4.01 -2.79 1.75
CA VAL A 60 4.66 -2.50 0.46
C VAL A 60 4.21 -1.13 -0.06
N ALA A 61 2.90 -0.86 -0.05
CA ALA A 61 2.34 0.41 -0.48
C ALA A 61 2.84 1.59 0.35
N ILE A 62 2.92 1.45 1.68
CA ILE A 62 3.51 2.46 2.57
C ILE A 62 4.98 2.69 2.23
N GLY A 63 5.76 1.62 2.05
CA GLY A 63 7.17 1.74 1.67
C GLY A 63 7.35 2.47 0.34
N PHE A 64 6.47 2.19 -0.64
CA PHE A 64 6.48 2.87 -1.93
C PHE A 64 6.13 4.36 -1.81
N LEU A 65 5.04 4.70 -1.10
CA LEU A 65 4.66 6.08 -0.81
C LEU A 65 5.79 6.84 -0.11
N ARG A 66 6.38 6.27 0.94
CA ARG A 66 7.51 6.91 1.64
C ARG A 66 8.68 7.20 0.70
N SER A 67 9.01 6.27 -0.18
CA SER A 67 10.13 6.45 -1.11
C SER A 67 9.86 7.51 -2.18
N THR A 68 8.63 7.61 -2.69
CA THR A 68 8.26 8.57 -3.75
C THR A 68 7.99 9.97 -3.19
N LEU A 69 7.41 10.05 -2.00
CA LEU A 69 7.16 11.31 -1.28
C LEU A 69 8.44 11.89 -0.68
N GLY A 70 9.39 11.06 -0.23
CA GLY A 70 10.61 11.53 0.42
C GLY A 70 11.59 12.20 -0.55
N GLN A 71 11.51 11.94 -1.85
CA GLN A 71 12.42 12.45 -2.87
C GLN A 71 11.72 13.38 -3.86
N ILE A 72 11.50 14.61 -3.43
CA ILE A 72 10.86 15.63 -4.27
C ILE A 72 11.92 16.42 -5.07
N SER A 73 11.54 16.89 -6.26
CA SER A 73 12.37 17.74 -7.10
C SER A 73 11.98 19.20 -6.90
N ALA A 74 12.95 20.05 -6.62
CA ALA A 74 12.78 21.49 -6.50
C ALA A 74 13.10 22.23 -7.82
N VAL A 75 12.78 21.63 -8.96
CA VAL A 75 12.88 22.32 -10.24
C VAL A 75 11.74 23.31 -10.39
N ARG A 76 12.14 24.52 -10.77
CA ARG A 76 11.24 25.65 -10.96
C ARG A 76 10.59 25.58 -12.34
N ARG A 77 9.30 25.88 -12.39
CA ARG A 77 8.55 26.12 -13.60
C ARG A 77 8.99 27.46 -14.22
N GLN A 78 8.94 27.55 -15.54
CA GLN A 78 9.20 28.82 -16.21
C GLN A 78 8.18 29.89 -15.78
N ALA A 79 8.65 31.13 -15.58
CA ALA A 79 7.80 32.22 -15.12
C ALA A 79 6.63 32.53 -16.08
N GLY A 80 6.86 32.46 -17.40
CA GLY A 80 5.84 32.75 -18.41
C GLY A 80 4.75 31.67 -18.57
N MET A 81 4.93 30.48 -17.98
CA MET A 81 3.99 29.36 -18.09
C MET A 81 3.14 29.18 -16.82
N ARG A 82 3.35 30.01 -15.79
CA ARG A 82 2.60 29.98 -14.54
C ARG A 82 1.52 31.05 -14.56
N LYS A 83 0.31 30.71 -14.10
CA LYS A 83 -0.69 31.73 -13.76
C LYS A 83 -0.29 32.42 -12.45
N GLN A 84 -0.81 33.62 -12.22
CA GLN A 84 -0.66 34.29 -10.93
C GLN A 84 -1.33 33.42 -9.84
N GLY A 85 -0.68 33.24 -8.69
CA GLY A 85 -1.16 32.32 -7.65
C GLY A 85 -0.57 30.91 -7.72
N GLU A 86 0.14 30.56 -8.80
CA GLU A 86 0.66 29.21 -8.98
C GLU A 86 2.09 29.03 -8.46
N SER A 87 2.34 27.88 -7.82
CA SER A 87 3.66 27.51 -7.30
C SER A 87 4.79 27.65 -8.32
N GLU A 88 5.93 28.18 -7.88
CA GLU A 88 7.17 28.16 -8.66
C GLU A 88 7.66 26.74 -8.92
N PHE A 89 7.21 25.74 -8.16
CA PHE A 89 7.55 24.34 -8.33
C PHE A 89 6.42 23.56 -8.98
N PHE A 90 6.72 22.35 -9.44
CA PHE A 90 5.73 21.36 -9.86
C PHE A 90 5.12 20.68 -8.62
N PHE A 91 4.50 21.47 -7.76
CA PHE A 91 3.86 20.99 -6.53
C PHE A 91 2.48 21.64 -6.38
N GLN A 92 1.49 20.83 -6.03
CA GLN A 92 0.16 21.25 -5.63
C GLN A 92 -0.28 20.36 -4.46
N GLY A 93 -0.62 20.95 -3.32
CA GLY A 93 -1.03 20.20 -2.13
C GLY A 93 -2.41 20.65 -1.67
N GLY A 94 -3.37 19.73 -1.64
CA GLY A 94 -4.71 19.97 -1.10
C GLY A 94 -5.18 18.85 -0.18
N PRO A 95 -6.32 19.02 0.50
CA PRO A 95 -6.73 18.13 1.59
C PRO A 95 -7.01 16.70 1.15
N ARG A 96 -7.38 16.50 -0.11
CA ARG A 96 -7.80 15.19 -0.68
C ARG A 96 -6.90 14.69 -1.81
N GLY A 97 -5.77 15.35 -2.05
CA GLY A 97 -4.85 14.94 -3.08
C GLY A 97 -3.68 15.90 -3.22
N MET A 98 -2.62 15.40 -3.85
CA MET A 98 -1.44 16.20 -4.13
C MET A 98 -0.79 15.81 -5.43
N GLN A 99 -0.08 16.74 -6.02
CA GLN A 99 0.76 16.55 -7.18
C GLN A 99 2.16 17.03 -6.83
N TRP A 100 3.17 16.27 -7.23
CA TRP A 100 4.55 16.65 -7.02
C TRP A 100 5.42 16.11 -8.15
N LEU A 101 6.56 16.76 -8.34
CA LEU A 101 7.63 16.24 -9.16
C LEU A 101 8.64 15.56 -8.24
N GLY A 102 8.99 14.32 -8.54
CA GLY A 102 9.89 13.52 -7.72
C GLY A 102 10.80 12.64 -8.57
N THR A 103 11.49 11.73 -7.92
CA THR A 103 12.32 10.71 -8.59
C THR A 103 11.69 9.34 -8.37
N MET A 104 11.47 8.60 -9.47
CA MET A 104 10.97 7.24 -9.36
C MET A 104 12.08 6.32 -8.80
N PRO A 105 11.80 5.49 -7.79
CA PRO A 105 12.80 4.57 -7.25
C PRO A 105 13.22 3.52 -8.30
N ALA A 106 14.52 3.26 -8.42
CA ALA A 106 15.12 2.41 -9.46
C ALA A 106 14.51 1.00 -9.58
N ARG A 107 14.01 0.45 -8.46
CA ARG A 107 13.36 -0.88 -8.41
C ARG A 107 12.08 -1.00 -9.25
N PHE A 108 11.54 0.11 -9.77
CA PHE A 108 10.35 0.13 -10.62
C PHE A 108 10.66 0.30 -12.12
N GLY A 109 11.92 0.15 -12.53
CA GLY A 109 12.33 0.13 -13.94
C GLY A 109 12.26 1.47 -14.69
N MET A 110 11.54 2.45 -14.14
CA MET A 110 11.54 3.84 -14.58
C MET A 110 12.54 4.62 -13.74
N GLY A 111 13.72 4.84 -14.29
CA GLY A 111 14.66 5.80 -13.71
C GLY A 111 14.24 7.23 -14.03
N GLY A 112 14.67 8.17 -13.18
CA GLY A 112 14.58 9.60 -13.49
C GLY A 112 13.35 10.30 -12.95
N ARG A 113 13.20 11.54 -13.41
CA ARG A 113 12.22 12.46 -12.84
C ARG A 113 10.83 12.15 -13.35
N THR A 114 9.86 12.15 -12.45
CA THR A 114 8.51 11.70 -12.72
C THR A 114 7.52 12.62 -12.01
N HIS A 115 6.45 13.00 -12.72
CA HIS A 115 5.30 13.63 -12.11
C HIS A 115 4.49 12.58 -11.37
N PHE A 116 4.13 12.85 -10.13
CA PHE A 116 3.25 12.01 -9.33
C PHE A 116 1.99 12.78 -8.98
N ARG A 117 0.87 12.06 -8.92
CA ARG A 117 -0.41 12.57 -8.43
C ARG A 117 -1.07 11.53 -7.55
N LEU A 118 -1.29 11.88 -6.29
CA LEU A 118 -2.07 11.10 -5.35
C LEU A 118 -3.48 11.69 -5.28
N ALA A 119 -4.50 10.88 -5.54
CA ALA A 119 -5.89 11.32 -5.50
C ALA A 119 -6.82 10.19 -5.08
N VAL A 120 -7.95 10.56 -4.48
CA VAL A 120 -9.07 9.65 -4.25
C VAL A 120 -10.03 9.73 -5.44
N GLU A 121 -10.29 8.62 -6.10
CA GLU A 121 -11.22 8.50 -7.22
C GLU A 121 -12.28 7.45 -6.92
N GLY A 122 -13.53 7.88 -6.82
CA GLY A 122 -14.58 7.05 -6.25
C GLY A 122 -14.23 6.67 -4.81
N ASP A 123 -14.04 5.37 -4.58
CA ASP A 123 -13.62 4.78 -3.31
C ASP A 123 -12.15 4.29 -3.32
N ALA A 124 -11.36 4.61 -4.34
CA ALA A 124 -9.98 4.15 -4.46
C ALA A 124 -8.98 5.28 -4.23
N LEU A 125 -7.95 5.03 -3.42
CA LEU A 125 -6.78 5.89 -3.37
C LEU A 125 -5.80 5.45 -4.45
N THR A 126 -5.51 6.35 -5.39
CA THR A 126 -4.72 6.02 -6.58
C THR A 126 -3.52 6.97 -6.69
N LEU A 127 -2.36 6.37 -6.95
CA LEU A 127 -1.14 7.08 -7.32
C LEU A 127 -0.93 6.99 -8.82
N TYR A 128 -1.05 8.14 -9.47
CA TYR A 128 -0.70 8.33 -10.87
C TYR A 128 0.74 8.77 -11.00
N PHE A 129 1.40 8.33 -12.07
CA PHE A 129 2.74 8.77 -12.40
C PHE A 129 2.98 8.84 -13.91
N ALA A 130 3.64 9.92 -14.32
CA ALA A 130 3.94 10.20 -15.72
C ALA A 130 5.39 10.72 -15.85
N PRO A 131 6.17 10.25 -16.85
CA PRO A 131 7.54 10.71 -17.04
C PRO A 131 7.63 12.23 -17.22
N TRP A 132 8.64 12.85 -16.61
CA TRP A 132 8.92 14.26 -16.83
C TRP A 132 9.54 14.49 -18.21
N LYS A 133 8.94 15.37 -19.01
CA LYS A 133 9.37 15.67 -20.39
C LYS A 133 10.01 17.05 -20.56
N GLY A 134 10.16 17.82 -19.48
CA GLY A 134 10.73 19.16 -19.53
C GLY A 134 9.97 20.16 -18.66
N VAL A 135 10.50 21.38 -18.52
CA VAL A 135 9.87 22.44 -17.72
C VAL A 135 8.63 23.05 -18.36
N ASP A 136 8.46 22.88 -19.67
CA ASP A 136 7.38 23.51 -20.47
C ASP A 136 6.29 22.53 -20.90
N VAL A 137 6.39 21.27 -20.46
CA VAL A 137 5.47 20.20 -20.84
C VAL A 137 4.62 19.83 -19.64
N ALA A 138 3.30 19.98 -19.76
CA ALA A 138 2.37 19.52 -18.75
C ALA A 138 2.37 17.98 -18.66
N PRO A 139 2.15 17.39 -17.47
CA PRO A 139 2.00 15.96 -17.35
C PRO A 139 0.76 15.48 -18.11
N ASP A 140 0.96 14.52 -19.01
CA ASP A 140 -0.14 13.81 -19.67
C ASP A 140 -0.59 12.64 -18.78
N TRP A 141 -1.63 12.88 -17.99
CA TRP A 141 -2.20 11.87 -17.11
C TRP A 141 -2.95 10.77 -17.87
N GLY A 142 -3.37 10.99 -19.11
CA GLY A 142 -4.08 10.00 -19.92
C GLY A 142 -3.18 8.89 -20.43
N GLN A 143 -1.89 9.18 -20.61
CA GLN A 143 -0.85 8.18 -20.90
C GLN A 143 0.00 7.81 -19.67
N GLY A 144 -0.31 8.39 -18.51
CA GLY A 144 0.34 8.06 -17.24
C GLY A 144 -0.03 6.64 -16.78
N GLN A 145 0.85 6.06 -15.99
CA GLN A 145 0.55 4.82 -15.29
C GLN A 145 -0.13 5.14 -13.95
N SER A 146 -0.91 4.19 -13.45
CA SER A 146 -1.63 4.32 -12.18
C SER A 146 -1.43 3.08 -11.32
N TYR A 147 -1.31 3.29 -10.02
CA TYR A 147 -1.28 2.25 -9.02
C TYR A 147 -2.36 2.51 -7.97
N VAL A 148 -3.29 1.56 -7.81
CA VAL A 148 -4.31 1.63 -6.75
C VAL A 148 -3.67 1.19 -5.44
N ILE A 149 -3.59 2.11 -4.49
CA ILE A 149 -2.98 1.90 -3.17
C ILE A 149 -3.93 1.10 -2.30
N ASP A 150 -5.18 1.54 -2.23
CA ASP A 150 -6.23 0.89 -1.46
C ASP A 150 -7.62 1.17 -2.06
N ARG A 151 -8.59 0.30 -1.76
CA ARG A 151 -9.99 0.44 -2.17
C ARG A 151 -10.90 0.54 -0.95
N GLY A 152 -12.15 0.97 -1.17
CA GLY A 152 -13.10 1.21 -0.08
C GLY A 152 -12.69 2.33 0.85
N VAL A 153 -12.02 3.37 0.35
CA VAL A 153 -11.59 4.56 1.11
C VAL A 153 -12.82 5.26 1.68
N THR A 154 -12.90 5.34 3.00
CA THR A 154 -14.00 5.99 3.74
C THR A 154 -13.60 7.36 4.28
N ALA A 155 -12.33 7.55 4.61
CA ALA A 155 -11.78 8.85 4.99
C ALA A 155 -10.33 9.00 4.50
N PHE A 156 -10.00 10.19 4.00
CA PHE A 156 -8.65 10.52 3.54
C PHE A 156 -8.37 11.99 3.80
N ALA A 157 -7.20 12.29 4.39
CA ALA A 157 -6.76 13.64 4.64
C ALA A 157 -5.25 13.78 4.45
N LEU A 158 -4.86 14.88 3.82
CA LEU A 158 -3.48 15.35 3.75
C LEU A 158 -3.31 16.64 4.56
N SER A 159 -2.15 16.77 5.17
CA SER A 159 -1.67 17.99 5.81
C SER A 159 -0.22 18.23 5.46
N TYR A 160 0.18 19.51 5.42
CA TYR A 160 1.48 19.98 5.00
C TYR A 160 2.10 20.86 6.07
N GLN A 161 3.40 20.69 6.31
CA GLN A 161 4.14 21.45 7.29
C GLN A 161 5.11 22.40 6.61
N ASN A 162 5.24 23.62 7.15
CA ASN A 162 6.35 24.52 6.84
C ASN A 162 7.23 24.73 8.08
N ALA A 163 8.27 23.92 8.24
CA ALA A 163 9.21 24.11 9.35
C ALA A 163 10.14 25.32 9.18
N LYS A 164 10.20 25.96 7.99
CA LYS A 164 11.06 27.13 7.73
C LYS A 164 10.45 28.45 8.21
N ALA A 165 9.13 28.50 8.42
CA ALA A 165 8.40 29.69 8.83
C ALA A 165 8.56 30.06 10.33
N GLY A 166 9.44 29.39 11.07
CA GLY A 166 9.70 29.63 12.49
C GLY A 166 8.67 29.01 13.43
N VAL A 167 7.37 29.12 13.13
CA VAL A 167 6.30 28.39 13.83
C VAL A 167 5.84 27.23 12.96
N SER A 168 6.15 26.01 13.38
CA SER A 168 5.78 24.81 12.67
C SER A 168 4.28 24.55 12.80
N GLN A 169 3.52 24.88 11.74
CA GLN A 169 2.08 24.64 11.67
C GLN A 169 1.76 23.66 10.53
N TRP A 170 0.82 22.76 10.80
CA TRP A 170 0.24 21.87 9.80
C TRP A 170 -0.97 22.55 9.18
N THR A 171 -1.03 22.55 7.85
CA THR A 171 -2.11 23.14 7.07
C THR A 171 -2.70 22.09 6.14
N HIS A 172 -3.99 22.18 5.82
CA HIS A 172 -4.65 21.22 4.92
C HIS A 172 -4.52 21.57 3.44
N GLN A 173 -4.16 22.82 3.15
CA GLN A 173 -3.95 23.36 1.81
C GLN A 173 -2.57 24.02 1.79
N TRP A 174 -1.78 23.74 0.76
CA TRP A 174 -0.50 24.40 0.56
C TRP A 174 -0.63 25.56 -0.43
N GLU A 175 -0.43 26.77 0.06
CA GLU A 175 -0.62 28.01 -0.73
C GLU A 175 0.70 28.75 -1.00
N ASN A 176 1.82 28.33 -0.41
CA ASN A 176 3.09 29.02 -0.62
C ASN A 176 3.62 28.76 -2.04
N GLU A 177 3.66 29.81 -2.85
CA GLU A 177 4.13 29.72 -4.22
C GLU A 177 5.65 29.49 -4.33
N LYS A 178 6.42 30.07 -3.40
CA LYS A 178 7.88 30.18 -3.49
C LYS A 178 8.61 29.10 -2.72
N GLU A 179 7.88 28.27 -1.96
CA GLU A 179 8.43 27.22 -1.13
C GLU A 179 7.68 25.90 -1.29
N LEU A 180 8.42 24.82 -1.07
CA LEU A 180 7.87 23.48 -0.92
C LEU A 180 7.61 23.20 0.57
N PRO A 181 6.63 22.35 0.91
CA PRO A 181 6.48 21.87 2.28
C PRO A 181 7.77 21.20 2.75
N THR A 182 8.00 21.19 4.05
CA THR A 182 9.08 20.41 4.65
C THR A 182 8.65 18.98 4.93
N ALA A 183 7.36 18.76 5.14
CA ALA A 183 6.79 17.43 5.34
C ALA A 183 5.33 17.36 4.90
N VAL A 184 4.87 16.15 4.63
CA VAL A 184 3.47 15.80 4.43
C VAL A 184 3.05 14.74 5.44
N GLN A 185 1.81 14.85 5.89
CA GLN A 185 1.15 13.87 6.72
C GLN A 185 -0.09 13.36 6.02
N MET A 186 -0.29 12.05 6.03
CA MET A 186 -1.41 11.36 5.41
C MET A 186 -2.15 10.50 6.43
N GLN A 187 -3.47 10.66 6.46
CA GLN A 187 -4.41 9.85 7.22
C GLN A 187 -5.35 9.15 6.24
N LEU A 188 -5.51 7.84 6.42
CA LEU A 188 -6.34 7.01 5.55
C LEU A 188 -7.13 6.00 6.39
N GLN A 189 -8.44 5.95 6.13
CA GLN A 189 -9.34 4.91 6.59
C GLN A 189 -10.02 4.29 5.37
N SER A 190 -10.12 2.98 5.36
CA SER A 190 -10.91 2.24 4.38
C SER A 190 -11.82 1.22 5.05
N ALA A 191 -12.72 0.61 4.28
CA ALA A 191 -13.56 -0.53 4.70
C ALA A 191 -12.72 -1.69 5.29
N SER A 192 -11.47 -1.70 4.89
CA SER A 192 -10.44 -2.62 5.25
C SER A 192 -9.94 -2.34 6.70
N GLY A 193 -9.89 -1.08 7.12
CA GLY A 193 -9.47 -0.63 8.45
C GLY A 193 -8.70 0.70 8.39
N SER A 194 -8.22 1.15 9.53
CA SER A 194 -7.39 2.37 9.62
C SER A 194 -5.94 2.06 9.28
N TRP A 195 -5.37 2.85 8.35
CA TRP A 195 -3.94 2.83 8.10
C TRP A 195 -3.20 3.56 9.22
N PRO A 196 -1.91 3.22 9.48
CA PRO A 196 -1.09 4.01 10.38
C PRO A 196 -0.93 5.43 9.83
N LEU A 197 -0.70 6.40 10.74
CA LEU A 197 -0.36 7.76 10.34
C LEU A 197 0.96 7.77 9.56
N ILE A 198 0.94 8.30 8.34
CA ILE A 198 2.11 8.36 7.48
C ILE A 198 2.59 9.80 7.42
N ALA A 199 3.67 10.10 8.13
CA ALA A 199 4.39 11.36 8.01
C ALA A 199 5.69 11.13 7.22
N VAL A 200 5.95 11.99 6.24
CA VAL A 200 7.13 11.93 5.37
C VAL A 200 7.73 13.31 5.23
N GLU A 201 9.01 13.43 5.56
CA GLU A 201 9.80 14.63 5.28
C GLU A 201 10.18 14.69 3.81
N PHE A 202 10.16 15.90 3.26
CA PHE A 202 10.54 16.16 1.88
C PHE A 202 12.02 16.48 1.81
N HIS A 203 12.76 15.61 1.12
CA HIS A 203 14.15 15.86 0.78
C HIS A 203 14.25 16.26 -0.70
N THR A 204 15.13 17.21 -0.99
CA THR A 204 15.40 17.71 -2.36
C THR A 204 16.84 17.35 -2.74
N PRO A 205 17.09 16.15 -3.29
CA PRO A 205 18.45 15.72 -3.60
C PRO A 205 19.10 16.67 -4.62
N ALA A 206 20.27 17.22 -4.31
CA ALA A 206 20.99 18.12 -5.20
C ALA A 206 21.30 17.47 -6.57
N ALA A 207 21.54 16.15 -6.58
CA ALA A 207 21.83 15.38 -7.79
C ALA A 207 20.67 15.39 -8.80
N THR A 208 19.43 15.42 -8.33
CA THR A 208 18.24 15.43 -9.18
C THR A 208 17.74 16.84 -9.46
N ASN A 209 18.35 17.88 -8.87
CA ASN A 209 17.91 19.27 -9.01
C ASN A 209 18.73 20.11 -9.99
N ARG A 210 19.86 19.60 -10.50
CA ARG A 210 20.61 20.25 -11.58
C ARG A 210 19.70 20.37 -12.80
N SER A 211 19.40 21.62 -13.21
CA SER A 211 18.80 21.86 -14.52
C SER A 211 19.78 21.32 -15.55
N THR A 212 19.33 20.40 -16.40
CA THR A 212 20.07 19.96 -17.59
C THR A 212 20.08 21.09 -18.62
N SER A 213 20.72 22.22 -18.26
CA SER A 213 20.89 23.41 -19.10
C SER A 213 22.36 23.77 -19.25
N GLY A 214 23.22 22.76 -19.38
CA GLY A 214 24.64 22.94 -19.64
C GLY A 214 25.20 21.67 -20.25
N GLY A 215 25.28 21.63 -21.58
CA GLY A 215 26.05 20.60 -22.27
C GLY A 215 27.47 20.58 -21.71
N ALA A 216 27.97 19.38 -21.39
CA ALA A 216 29.34 19.21 -20.95
C ALA A 216 30.27 19.58 -22.11
N VAL A 217 30.81 20.81 -22.08
CA VAL A 217 31.90 21.21 -22.97
C VAL A 217 33.17 20.62 -22.36
N PHE A 218 33.56 19.44 -22.84
CA PHE A 218 34.89 18.90 -22.58
C PHE A 218 35.90 19.70 -23.41
N GLY A 219 36.45 20.75 -22.80
CA GLY A 219 37.61 21.46 -23.33
C GLY A 219 38.87 20.62 -23.14
N GLY A 220 39.23 19.82 -24.15
CA GLY A 220 40.53 19.19 -24.24
C GLY A 220 41.58 20.22 -24.63
N GLY A 221 42.39 20.66 -23.67
CA GLY A 221 43.54 21.52 -23.94
C GLY A 221 44.67 20.70 -24.58
N GLN A 222 45.10 21.12 -25.78
CA GLN A 222 46.41 20.75 -26.31
C GLN A 222 47.42 21.81 -25.87
N ARG A 223 48.49 21.35 -25.21
CA ARG A 223 49.82 21.96 -25.28
C ARG A 223 50.82 20.84 -25.45
#